data_AF-A0AAN4WI18-F1
#
_entry.id   AF-A0AAN4WI18-F1
#
_cell.length_a   1.000
_cell.length_b   1.000
_cell.length_c   1.000
_cell.angle_alpha   90.00
_cell.angle_beta   90.00
_cell.angle_gamma   90.00
#
_symmetry.space_group_name_H-M   'P 1'
#
loop_
_entity.id
_entity.type
_entity.pdbx_description
1 polymer ?
#
loop_
_entity_poly.entity_id
_entity_poly.type
_entity_poly.pdbx_seq_one_letter_code
_entity_poly.pdbx_strand_id
1 'polypeptide(L)'
;MSFSERLQKVMDEQGYTKYKVAKALHMSATTISNYLKNKTKPDTTKLEVMSRLLGVNRRWLLTGEGDKYRKGNAAMTETSGDLSVRDNDELTVRHLVEIVDKQASSLQARDEEVRKLMTMNEVLLGKLTILLEKLFEKL
;
A
#
# COMPACT_ATOMS: atom_id res chain seq x y z
N MET A 1 -29.39 5.75 2.30
CA MET A 1 -28.06 5.33 2.79
C MET A 1 -27.31 6.56 3.30
N SER A 2 -26.76 6.51 4.51
CA SER A 2 -25.99 7.56 5.16
C SER A 2 -24.49 7.46 4.82
N PHE A 3 -23.72 8.47 5.21
CA PHE A 3 -22.26 8.48 5.02
C PHE A 3 -21.59 7.31 5.76
N SER A 4 -21.98 7.04 7.01
CA SER A 4 -21.40 5.92 7.75
C SER A 4 -21.63 4.56 7.08
N GLU A 5 -22.84 4.33 6.56
CA GLU A 5 -23.19 3.08 5.88
C GLU A 5 -22.37 2.90 4.61
N ARG A 6 -22.16 3.97 3.83
CA ARG A 6 -21.30 3.92 2.65
C ARG A 6 -19.83 3.67 3.01
N LEU A 7 -19.33 4.34 4.05
CA LEU A 7 -17.96 4.16 4.53
C LEU A 7 -17.73 2.72 5.01
N GLN A 8 -18.64 2.20 5.83
CA GLN A 8 -18.58 0.82 6.33
C GLN A 8 -18.62 -0.19 5.18
N LYS A 9 -19.55 0.00 4.22
CA LYS A 9 -19.66 -0.87 3.04
C LYS A 9 -18.36 -0.96 2.25
N VAL A 10 -17.71 0.17 1.95
CA VAL A 10 -16.45 0.17 1.20
C VAL A 10 -15.31 -0.46 2.00
N MET A 11 -15.28 -0.23 3.31
CA MET A 11 -14.29 -0.87 4.19
C MET A 11 -14.45 -2.40 4.21
N ASP A 12 -15.68 -2.89 4.26
CA ASP A 12 -15.97 -4.33 4.26
C ASP A 12 -15.61 -4.98 2.92
N GLU A 13 -15.99 -4.34 1.81
CA GLU A 13 -15.65 -4.80 0.45
C GLU A 13 -14.14 -4.91 0.20
N GLN A 14 -13.34 -4.02 0.79
CA GLN A 14 -11.88 -3.97 0.60
C GLN A 14 -11.09 -4.66 1.74
N GLY A 15 -11.77 -5.26 2.72
CA GLY A 15 -11.11 -5.92 3.86
C GLY A 15 -10.35 -4.95 4.78
N TYR A 16 -10.74 -3.68 4.82
CA TYR A 16 -10.15 -2.67 5.68
C TYR A 16 -10.76 -2.71 7.08
N THR A 17 -9.92 -2.96 8.10
CA THR A 17 -10.33 -2.77 9.50
C THR A 17 -10.28 -1.30 9.87
N LYS A 18 -11.07 -0.90 10.89
CA LYS A 18 -11.06 0.47 11.45
C LYS A 18 -9.64 0.90 11.83
N TYR A 19 -8.85 -0.01 12.38
CA TYR A 19 -7.47 0.22 12.77
C TYR A 19 -6.56 0.45 11.55
N LYS A 20 -6.68 -0.36 10.48
CA LYS A 20 -5.91 -0.16 9.25
C LYS A 20 -6.21 1.21 8.63
N VAL A 21 -7.48 1.61 8.55
CA VAL A 21 -7.88 2.92 8.02
C VAL A 21 -7.35 4.05 8.88
N ALA A 22 -7.51 3.97 10.20
CA ALA A 22 -6.99 4.98 11.13
C ALA A 22 -5.47 5.16 10.98
N LYS A 23 -4.72 4.05 10.92
CA LYS A 23 -3.27 4.04 10.74
C LYS A 23 -2.86 4.64 9.39
N ALA A 24 -3.50 4.22 8.30
CA ALA A 24 -3.19 4.70 6.95
C ALA A 24 -3.49 6.20 6.76
N LEU A 25 -4.48 6.73 7.48
CA LEU A 25 -4.89 8.13 7.39
C LEU A 25 -4.22 9.04 8.44
N HIS A 26 -3.38 8.49 9.32
CA HIS A 26 -2.83 9.19 10.49
C HIS A 26 -3.93 9.85 11.36
N MET A 27 -5.07 9.17 11.52
CA MET A 27 -6.19 9.61 12.35
C MET A 27 -6.34 8.73 13.57
N SER A 28 -6.93 9.27 14.65
CA SER A 28 -7.25 8.44 15.81
C SER A 28 -8.33 7.40 15.46
N ALA A 29 -8.26 6.21 16.07
CA ALA A 29 -9.30 5.18 15.92
C ALA A 29 -10.69 5.69 16.38
N THR A 30 -10.71 6.63 17.33
CA THR A 30 -11.91 7.32 17.81
C THR A 30 -12.53 8.18 16.71
N THR A 31 -11.72 8.89 15.92
CA THR A 31 -12.20 9.71 14.79
C THR A 31 -12.90 8.84 13.74
N ILE A 32 -12.28 7.73 13.33
CA ILE A 32 -12.89 6.79 12.37
C ILE A 32 -14.16 6.17 12.96
N SER A 33 -14.17 5.84 14.25
CA SER A 33 -15.36 5.32 14.92
C SER A 33 -16.51 6.34 14.98
N ASN A 34 -16.21 7.62 15.14
CA ASN A 34 -17.23 8.68 15.13
C ASN A 34 -17.84 8.86 13.73
N TYR A 35 -17.05 8.72 12.68
CA TYR A 35 -17.52 8.70 11.29
C TYR A 35 -18.44 7.51 11.01
N LEU A 36 -18.07 6.31 11.46
CA LEU A 36 -18.90 5.11 11.32
C LEU A 36 -20.18 5.14 12.18
N LYS A 37 -20.22 5.96 13.24
CA LYS A 37 -21.40 6.16 14.08
C LYS A 37 -22.23 7.39 13.69
N ASN A 38 -21.92 8.05 12.55
CA ASN A 38 -22.54 9.32 12.13
C ASN A 38 -22.49 10.44 13.19
N LYS A 39 -21.58 10.36 14.18
CA LYS A 39 -21.46 11.37 15.24
C LYS A 39 -20.81 12.67 14.77
N THR A 40 -20.01 12.59 13.72
CA THR A 40 -19.25 13.72 13.19
C THR A 40 -19.18 13.58 11.68
N LYS A 41 -19.26 14.69 10.95
CA LYS A 41 -19.02 14.71 9.51
C LYS A 41 -17.53 14.99 9.25
N PRO A 42 -16.89 14.31 8.29
CA PRO A 42 -15.53 14.65 7.91
C PRO A 42 -15.47 16.03 7.25
N ASP A 43 -14.38 16.76 7.50
CA ASP A 43 -14.06 17.96 6.73
C ASP A 43 -13.64 17.58 5.30
N THR A 44 -13.55 18.58 4.42
CA THR A 44 -13.20 18.40 3.00
C THR A 44 -11.88 17.66 2.82
N THR A 45 -10.88 17.97 3.63
CA THR A 45 -9.54 17.36 3.56
C THR A 45 -9.59 15.89 3.94
N LYS A 46 -10.20 15.56 5.08
CA LYS A 46 -10.34 14.19 5.59
C LYS A 46 -11.16 13.33 4.64
N LEU A 47 -12.22 13.90 4.10
CA LEU A 47 -13.05 13.24 3.09
C LEU A 47 -12.26 12.95 1.81
N GLU A 48 -11.42 13.89 1.36
CA GLU A 48 -10.55 13.68 0.20
C GLU A 48 -9.52 12.56 0.45
N VAL A 49 -8.82 12.58 1.58
CA VAL A 49 -7.82 11.54 1.90
C VAL A 49 -8.48 10.16 2.07
N MET A 50 -9.65 10.08 2.72
CA MET A 50 -10.43 8.84 2.80
C MET A 50 -10.83 8.35 1.41
N SER A 51 -11.32 9.23 0.55
CA SER A 51 -11.75 8.87 -0.80
C SER A 51 -10.58 8.38 -1.68
N ARG A 52 -9.36 8.92 -1.45
CA ARG A 52 -8.14 8.45 -2.12
C ARG A 52 -7.70 7.08 -1.61
N LEU A 53 -7.65 6.88 -0.29
CA LEU A 53 -7.26 5.60 0.31
C LEU A 53 -8.20 4.47 -0.13
N LEU A 54 -9.51 4.75 -0.17
CA LEU A 54 -10.54 3.77 -0.50
C LEU A 54 -10.83 3.67 -2.01
N GLY A 55 -10.17 4.48 -2.86
CA GLY A 55 -10.40 4.47 -4.31
C GLY A 55 -11.81 4.89 -4.76
N VAL A 56 -12.58 5.57 -3.90
CA VAL A 56 -13.97 5.95 -4.18
C VAL A 56 -14.11 7.43 -4.51
N ASN A 57 -15.19 7.79 -5.20
CA ASN A 57 -15.51 9.18 -5.48
C ASN A 57 -15.91 9.88 -4.18
N ARG A 58 -15.31 11.06 -3.95
CA ARG A 58 -15.61 11.90 -2.79
C ARG A 58 -17.10 12.29 -2.73
N ARG A 59 -17.68 12.65 -3.88
CA ARG A 59 -19.08 13.03 -4.03
C ARG A 59 -20.00 11.87 -3.64
N TRP A 60 -19.72 10.68 -4.18
CA TRP A 60 -20.48 9.48 -3.86
C TRP A 60 -20.35 9.11 -2.37
N LEU A 61 -19.14 9.17 -1.81
CA LEU A 61 -18.94 8.85 -0.39
C LEU A 61 -19.76 9.79 0.51
N LEU A 62 -19.81 11.09 0.21
CA LEU A 62 -20.53 12.08 1.00
C LEU A 62 -22.06 12.07 0.78
N THR A 63 -22.51 11.96 -0.46
CA THR A 63 -23.92 12.19 -0.84
C THR A 63 -24.64 10.93 -1.31
N GLY A 64 -23.89 9.93 -1.78
CA GLY A 64 -24.43 8.77 -2.48
C GLY A 64 -24.67 9.02 -3.98
N GLU A 65 -24.44 10.24 -4.47
CA GLU A 65 -24.66 10.61 -5.87
C GLU A 65 -23.41 10.39 -6.73
N GLY A 66 -23.64 10.00 -7.98
CA GLY A 66 -22.60 9.80 -8.98
C GLY A 66 -21.92 8.43 -8.92
N ASP A 67 -20.86 8.29 -9.70
CA ASP A 67 -20.10 7.03 -9.79
C ASP A 67 -19.41 6.71 -8.45
N LYS A 68 -19.59 5.48 -7.95
CA LYS A 68 -18.99 5.02 -6.69
C LYS A 68 -17.47 5.04 -6.75
N TYR A 69 -16.90 4.47 -7.81
CA TYR A 69 -15.46 4.40 -8.02
C TYR A 69 -15.01 5.58 -8.86
N ARG A 70 -13.78 6.04 -8.61
CA ARG A 70 -13.18 7.10 -9.42
C ARG A 70 -12.90 6.55 -10.82
N LYS A 71 -13.44 7.18 -11.86
CA LYS A 71 -13.05 6.93 -13.25
C LYS A 71 -11.59 7.36 -13.42
N GLY A 72 -10.69 6.38 -13.53
CA GLY A 72 -9.35 6.53 -14.12
C GLY A 72 -8.45 7.62 -13.55
N ASN A 73 -8.17 7.58 -12.24
CA ASN A 73 -6.89 8.01 -11.69
C ASN A 73 -6.59 7.09 -10.50
N ALA A 74 -6.18 5.88 -10.83
CA ALA A 74 -5.68 4.84 -9.93
C ALA A 74 -4.58 4.12 -10.74
N ALA A 75 -3.30 4.28 -10.45
CA ALA A 75 -2.67 3.75 -9.25
C ALA A 75 -3.30 2.42 -8.84
N MET A 76 -2.87 1.38 -9.57
CA MET A 76 -2.72 0.00 -9.12
C MET A 76 -4.00 -0.86 -8.97
N THR A 77 -4.14 -1.73 -9.97
CA THR A 77 -4.38 -3.18 -9.88
C THR A 77 -5.82 -3.70 -10.07
N GLU A 78 -6.07 -4.13 -11.32
CA GLU A 78 -6.72 -5.38 -11.81
C GLU A 78 -8.07 -5.84 -11.20
N THR A 79 -9.01 -6.50 -11.87
CA THR A 79 -9.38 -6.78 -13.28
C THR A 79 -10.64 -7.66 -13.14
N SER A 80 -11.73 -7.33 -13.83
CA SER A 80 -12.68 -8.27 -14.45
C SER A 80 -13.79 -7.48 -15.13
N GLY A 81 -13.84 -7.55 -16.46
CA GLY A 81 -14.94 -7.00 -17.25
C GLY A 81 -14.48 -6.45 -18.58
N ASP A 82 -14.35 -7.36 -19.55
CA ASP A 82 -14.29 -7.15 -20.99
C ASP A 82 -15.01 -5.88 -21.48
N LEU A 83 -14.34 -5.13 -22.37
CA LEU A 83 -14.85 -4.57 -23.63
C LEU A 83 -14.00 -3.36 -24.11
N SER A 84 -13.33 -3.55 -25.26
CA SER A 84 -13.04 -2.54 -26.30
C SER A 84 -12.18 -1.31 -25.97
N VAL A 85 -10.85 -1.33 -26.18
CA VAL A 85 -10.08 -0.14 -26.65
C VAL A 85 -8.79 -0.54 -27.38
N ARG A 86 -8.75 -0.43 -28.71
CA ARG A 86 -7.60 -0.85 -29.55
C ARG A 86 -6.43 0.15 -29.67
N ASP A 87 -6.43 1.28 -28.95
CA ASP A 87 -5.38 2.31 -29.04
C ASP A 87 -4.69 2.67 -27.71
N ASN A 88 -5.16 2.14 -26.57
CA ASN A 88 -4.56 2.43 -25.25
C ASN A 88 -3.53 1.38 -24.80
N ASP A 89 -3.45 0.24 -25.50
CA ASP A 89 -2.64 -0.91 -25.12
C ASP A 89 -1.13 -0.63 -25.29
N GLU A 90 -0.72 0.12 -26.31
CA GLU A 90 0.72 0.32 -26.57
C GLU A 90 1.38 1.26 -25.54
N LEU A 91 0.70 2.34 -25.16
CA LEU A 91 1.17 3.29 -24.14
C LEU A 91 1.13 2.68 -22.73
N THR A 92 0.11 1.88 -22.43
CA THR A 92 0.02 1.18 -21.14
C THR A 92 1.06 0.06 -21.04
N VAL A 93 1.28 -0.72 -22.10
CA VAL A 93 2.35 -1.72 -22.17
C VAL A 93 3.71 -1.06 -21.98
N ARG A 94 3.98 0.08 -22.64
CA ARG A 94 5.26 0.79 -22.48
C ARG A 94 5.47 1.26 -21.03
N HIS A 95 4.42 1.78 -20.40
CA HIS A 95 4.49 2.19 -19.00
C HIS A 95 4.70 0.99 -18.04
N LEU A 96 4.07 -0.15 -18.33
CA LEU A 96 4.27 -1.39 -17.55
C LEU A 96 5.70 -1.90 -17.67
N VAL A 97 6.31 -1.86 -18.86
CA VAL A 97 7.71 -2.21 -19.07
C VAL A 97 8.63 -1.31 -18.24
N GLU A 98 8.41 0.01 -18.27
CA GLU A 98 9.20 0.95 -17.44
C GLU A 98 9.07 0.69 -15.93
N ILE A 99 7.89 0.26 -15.47
CA ILE A 99 7.67 -0.11 -14.06
C ILE A 99 8.45 -1.39 -13.72
N VAL A 100 8.37 -2.41 -14.57
CA VAL A 100 9.08 -3.69 -14.37
C VAL A 100 10.59 -3.47 -14.37
N ASP A 101 11.13 -2.65 -15.26
CA ASP A 101 12.56 -2.34 -15.31
C ASP A 101 13.04 -1.62 -14.04
N LYS A 102 12.24 -0.68 -13.53
CA LYS A 102 12.52 -0.01 -12.25
C LYS A 102 12.48 -0.99 -11.08
N GLN A 103 11.52 -1.91 -11.08
CA GLN A 103 11.43 -2.94 -10.04
C GLN A 103 12.61 -3.90 -10.10
N ALA A 104 13.01 -4.35 -11.29
CA ALA A 104 14.18 -5.20 -11.49
C ALA A 104 15.46 -4.54 -10.98
N SER A 105 15.65 -3.26 -11.30
CA SER A 105 16.81 -2.48 -10.82
C SER A 105 16.82 -2.34 -9.29
N SER A 106 15.66 -2.11 -8.69
CA SER A 106 15.51 -2.02 -7.23
C SER A 106 15.78 -3.36 -6.53
N LEU A 107 15.28 -4.46 -7.09
CA LEU A 107 15.55 -5.82 -6.60
C LEU A 107 17.03 -6.14 -6.68
N GLN A 108 17.69 -5.85 -7.80
CA GLN A 108 19.12 -6.08 -7.96
C GLN A 108 19.96 -5.32 -6.92
N ALA A 109 19.58 -4.08 -6.61
CA ALA A 109 20.25 -3.29 -5.56
C ALA A 109 20.08 -3.93 -4.16
N ARG A 110 18.90 -4.50 -3.88
CA ARG A 110 18.65 -5.22 -2.64
C ARG A 110 19.42 -6.54 -2.56
N ASP A 111 19.50 -7.28 -3.66
CA ASP A 111 20.28 -8.52 -3.72
C ASP A 111 21.78 -8.25 -3.51
N GLU A 112 22.30 -7.13 -4.02
CA GLU A 112 23.66 -6.68 -3.75
C GLU A 112 23.91 -6.40 -2.26
N GLU A 113 22.99 -5.69 -1.61
CA GLU A 113 23.06 -5.38 -0.18
C GLU A 113 23.04 -6.67 0.66
N VAL A 114 22.15 -7.60 0.32
CA VAL A 114 22.07 -8.92 0.97
C VAL A 114 23.37 -9.70 0.80
N ARG A 115 23.97 -9.70 -0.40
CA ARG A 115 25.24 -10.39 -0.65
C ARG A 115 26.39 -9.81 0.17
N LYS A 116 26.46 -8.48 0.31
CA LYS A 116 27.45 -7.80 1.16
C LYS A 116 27.29 -8.20 2.62
N LEU A 117 26.06 -8.27 3.13
CA LEU A 117 25.78 -8.73 4.50
C LEU A 117 26.19 -10.18 4.71
N MET A 118 25.89 -11.07 3.76
CA MET A 118 26.32 -12.48 3.83
C MET A 118 27.84 -12.60 3.89
N THR A 119 28.55 -11.89 3.01
CA THR A 119 30.02 -11.88 2.99
C THR A 119 30.60 -11.34 4.30
N MET A 120 30.01 -10.28 4.85
CA MET A 120 30.44 -9.71 6.12
C MET A 120 30.24 -10.69 7.28
N ASN A 121 29.10 -11.38 7.33
CA ASN A 121 28.84 -12.39 8.34
C ASN A 121 29.82 -13.56 8.25
N GLU A 122 30.15 -14.01 7.04
CA GLU A 122 31.14 -15.06 6.81
C GLU A 122 32.53 -14.67 7.34
N VAL A 123 32.98 -13.44 7.05
CA VAL A 123 34.25 -12.91 7.58
C VAL A 123 34.23 -12.80 9.11
N LEU A 124 33.12 -12.35 9.69
CA LEU A 124 32.96 -12.24 11.15
C LEU A 124 33.03 -13.62 11.82
N LEU A 125 32.35 -14.61 11.25
CA LEU A 125 32.40 -15.99 11.74
C LEU A 125 33.83 -16.53 11.68
N GLY A 126 34.55 -16.33 10.56
CA GLY A 126 35.95 -16.75 10.44
C GLY A 126 36.86 -16.10 11.50
N LYS A 127 36.69 -14.80 11.76
CA LYS A 127 37.43 -14.10 12.84
C LYS A 127 37.10 -14.67 14.22
N LEU A 128 35.83 -14.97 14.48
CA LEU A 128 35.40 -15.57 15.74
C LEU A 128 36.02 -16.96 15.94
N THR A 129 36.05 -17.79 14.90
CA THR A 129 36.67 -19.12 14.93
C THR A 129 38.15 -19.03 15.28
N ILE A 130 38.91 -18.14 14.61
CA ILE A 130 40.35 -17.94 14.90
C ILE A 130 40.56 -17.46 16.34
N LEU A 131 39.69 -16.57 16.85
CA LEU A 131 39.78 -16.10 18.23
C LEU A 131 39.50 -17.22 19.23
N LEU A 132 38.54 -18.11 18.94
CA LEU A 132 38.25 -19.28 19.78
C LEU A 132 39.44 -20.25 19.80
N GLU A 133 40.02 -20.57 18.64
CA GLU A 133 41.20 -21.44 18.55
C GLU A 133 42.37 -20.89 19.37
N LYS A 134 42.69 -19.60 19.25
CA LYS A 134 43.73 -18.94 20.05
C LYS A 134 43.46 -18.93 21.55
N LEU A 135 42.19 -18.96 21.95
CA LEU A 135 41.79 -18.99 23.35
C LEU A 135 41.96 -20.41 23.92
N PHE A 136 41.64 -21.43 23.12
CA PHE A 136 41.91 -22.83 23.46
C PHE A 136 43.40 -23.17 23.53
N GLU A 137 44.25 -22.62 22.66
CA GLU A 137 45.71 -22.83 22.73
C GLU A 137 46.39 -22.20 23.96
N LYS A 138 45.71 -21.27 24.64
CA LYS A 138 46.21 -20.57 25.83
C LYS A 138 45.72 -21.16 27.15
N LEU A 139 44.86 -22.18 27.10
CA LEU A 139 44.33 -22.93 28.23
C LEU A 139 45.10 -24.25 28.39
#